data_AF-H2TRP7-F1
#
_entry.id   AF-H2TRP7-F1
#
_cell.length_a   1.000
_cell.length_b   1.000
_cell.length_c   1.000
_cell.angle_alpha   90.00
_cell.angle_beta   90.00
_cell.angle_gamma   90.00
#
_symmetry.space_group_name_H-M   'P 1'
#
loop_
_entity.id
_entity.type
_entity.pdbx_description
1 polymer ?
#
loop_
_entity_poly.entity_id
_entity_poly.type
_entity_poly.pdbx_seq_one_letter_code
_entity_poly.pdbx_strand_id
1 'polypeptide(L)'
;FFFSPACLGIQLFGSLAGLPCPVAGKESWNYVKVRDGAHMFWWLYYADSPSAEFKDLPLVMWLQGGPGGSGSGFGNFAEIGPLDTDLKTRKTSWVQAASVLFVDNPVGTGFSYTETPDGYATNVAMVASDMLVLLKQFFTEKSEFQNIPFYIFSESYGGKMAAMISLELTKAIAQETVKCNFAGVALGDSWISPLDSVLTWGPYLYFTSLLDDVGLADVSNAAKDVEMAVEQQQFEKATELWSVVETVVEQNTNGVNFYNILTQDPDIKVSEKHVINIHRHVKPLHRQSLSQLMNGPIREKLGIIPKNVTWGGQAEEVFSNMAGDFMKPVVDVVDQLLSAGVNVTVYNGQLDLIVDTMGQELWVKRLKWEGLPGFSKMKWTALYDPSSPGVTGAFYKTYRNFAFYWILKAGHMIPSDQGPMALQMLKMITQQL
;
A
#
# COMPACT_ATOMS: atom_id res chain seq x y z
N PHE A 1 -12.73 -19.37 -57.16
CA PHE A 1 -12.63 -20.61 -57.95
C PHE A 1 -11.41 -21.38 -57.46
N PHE A 2 -11.67 -22.58 -56.94
CA PHE A 2 -10.79 -23.75 -56.76
C PHE A 2 -9.55 -23.74 -55.85
N PHE A 3 -9.31 -24.95 -55.35
CA PHE A 3 -8.62 -25.41 -54.14
C PHE A 3 -7.33 -26.20 -54.50
N SER A 4 -6.30 -26.11 -53.62
CA SER A 4 -5.38 -27.19 -53.13
C SER A 4 -4.44 -27.97 -54.09
N PRO A 5 -3.49 -28.86 -53.62
CA PRO A 5 -3.00 -29.15 -52.25
C PRO A 5 -1.46 -29.45 -52.06
N ALA A 6 -1.07 -29.68 -50.78
CA ALA A 6 0.02 -30.54 -50.24
C ALA A 6 1.50 -30.04 -50.33
N CYS A 7 2.45 -30.35 -49.43
CA CYS A 7 2.58 -31.46 -48.47
C CYS A 7 3.59 -31.15 -47.32
N LEU A 8 3.56 -32.00 -46.29
CA LEU A 8 4.32 -32.03 -45.03
C LEU A 8 5.86 -31.93 -45.13
N GLY A 9 6.47 -31.38 -44.07
CA GLY A 9 7.85 -31.64 -43.67
C GLY A 9 8.09 -31.29 -42.20
N ILE A 10 8.15 -32.30 -41.34
CA ILE A 10 8.58 -32.21 -39.94
C ILE A 10 10.11 -32.15 -39.91
N GLN A 11 10.69 -31.13 -39.26
CA GLN A 11 12.06 -31.20 -38.73
C GLN A 11 12.15 -30.48 -37.39
N LEU A 12 12.61 -31.24 -36.39
CA LEU A 12 12.90 -30.82 -35.03
C LEU A 12 14.26 -30.09 -34.92
N PHE A 13 14.34 -29.26 -33.88
CA PHE A 13 15.51 -28.61 -33.26
C PHE A 13 16.15 -27.39 -33.95
N GLY A 14 15.95 -26.21 -33.34
CA GLY A 14 16.74 -25.01 -33.58
C GLY A 14 16.14 -23.75 -32.94
N SER A 15 16.76 -23.25 -31.87
CA SER A 15 16.66 -21.89 -31.30
C SER A 15 15.27 -21.29 -31.03
N LEU A 16 14.88 -21.23 -29.75
CA LEU A 16 13.94 -20.23 -29.24
C LEU A 16 14.63 -18.85 -29.22
N ALA A 17 14.71 -18.22 -30.39
CA ALA A 17 15.02 -16.82 -30.53
C ALA A 17 13.80 -16.12 -31.13
N GLY A 18 13.30 -15.11 -30.43
CA GLY A 18 12.29 -14.18 -30.97
C GLY A 18 10.84 -14.60 -30.75
N LEU A 19 10.38 -14.55 -29.50
CA LEU A 19 9.01 -14.10 -29.26
C LEU A 19 9.05 -12.56 -29.13
N PRO A 20 8.15 -11.81 -29.76
CA PRO A 20 8.17 -10.35 -29.73
C PRO A 20 8.04 -9.87 -28.28
N CYS A 21 9.01 -9.07 -27.84
CA CYS A 21 8.92 -8.23 -26.65
C CYS A 21 7.59 -7.44 -26.70
N PRO A 22 6.73 -7.45 -25.66
CA PRO A 22 5.48 -6.70 -25.68
C PRO A 22 5.83 -5.21 -25.76
N VAL A 23 5.58 -4.62 -26.95
CA VAL A 23 5.62 -3.20 -27.30
C VAL A 23 6.74 -2.39 -26.63
N ALA A 24 7.77 -2.06 -27.41
CA ALA A 24 8.74 -1.04 -27.05
C ALA A 24 8.05 0.25 -26.53
N GLY A 25 8.22 0.55 -25.24
CA GLY A 25 8.31 1.94 -24.77
C GLY A 25 7.47 2.40 -23.58
N LYS A 26 6.53 1.62 -22.99
CA LYS A 26 5.65 2.15 -21.92
C LYS A 26 5.44 1.29 -20.67
N GLU A 27 5.66 -0.02 -20.71
CA GLU A 27 5.46 -0.91 -19.56
C GLU A 27 6.54 -2.00 -19.51
N SER A 28 6.79 -2.57 -18.33
CA SER A 28 7.64 -3.75 -18.14
C SER A 28 7.19 -4.52 -16.90
N TRP A 29 7.32 -5.83 -16.88
CA TRP A 29 7.00 -6.66 -15.71
C TRP A 29 7.89 -7.90 -15.67
N ASN A 30 8.17 -8.40 -14.47
CA ASN A 30 8.96 -9.62 -14.29
C ASN A 30 8.76 -10.21 -12.88
N TYR A 31 9.38 -11.36 -12.66
CA TYR A 31 9.56 -11.95 -11.34
C TYR A 31 11.00 -11.79 -10.85
N VAL A 32 11.17 -11.72 -9.54
CA VAL A 32 12.45 -11.90 -8.85
C VAL A 32 12.33 -13.05 -7.86
N LYS A 33 13.25 -14.01 -7.93
CA LYS A 33 13.41 -15.04 -6.89
C LYS A 33 14.16 -14.40 -5.72
N VAL A 34 13.43 -14.08 -4.64
CA VAL A 34 13.96 -13.32 -3.49
C VAL A 34 14.54 -14.23 -2.40
N ARG A 35 14.02 -15.46 -2.29
CA ARG A 35 14.55 -16.56 -1.47
C ARG A 35 14.37 -17.87 -2.22
N ASP A 36 14.88 -18.96 -1.66
CA ASP A 36 14.61 -20.26 -2.26
C ASP A 36 13.10 -20.56 -2.27
N GLY A 37 12.58 -21.02 -3.40
CA GLY A 37 11.15 -21.22 -3.62
C GLY A 37 10.24 -19.97 -3.57
N ALA A 38 10.75 -18.77 -3.27
CA ALA A 38 9.95 -17.56 -3.07
C ALA A 38 10.17 -16.53 -4.18
N HIS A 39 9.08 -16.10 -4.82
CA HIS A 39 9.10 -15.27 -6.02
C HIS A 39 8.19 -14.05 -5.87
N MET A 40 8.73 -12.86 -6.10
CA MET A 40 7.99 -11.60 -6.07
C MET A 40 7.76 -11.04 -7.48
N PHE A 41 6.53 -10.63 -7.76
CA PHE A 41 6.11 -10.01 -9.01
C PHE A 41 6.16 -8.48 -8.93
N TRP A 42 6.62 -7.84 -10.01
CA TRP A 42 6.57 -6.39 -10.16
C TRP A 42 6.09 -6.00 -11.56
N TRP A 43 5.45 -4.83 -11.64
CA TRP A 43 4.94 -4.22 -12.87
C TRP A 43 5.25 -2.72 -12.88
N LEU A 44 6.08 -2.31 -13.82
CA LEU A 44 6.48 -0.93 -14.09
C LEU A 44 5.65 -0.32 -15.24
N TYR A 45 5.15 0.88 -15.00
CA TYR A 45 4.66 1.81 -16.02
C TYR A 45 5.65 2.98 -16.12
N TYR A 46 6.10 3.31 -17.33
CA TYR A 46 6.88 4.51 -17.59
C TYR A 46 5.96 5.73 -17.54
N ALA A 47 6.48 6.86 -17.07
CA ALA A 47 5.69 8.09 -17.01
C ALA A 47 5.16 8.48 -18.40
N ASP A 48 3.91 8.90 -18.45
CA ASP A 48 3.21 9.34 -19.68
C ASP A 48 2.67 10.75 -19.45
N SER A 49 3.58 11.72 -19.52
CA SER A 49 3.29 13.14 -19.28
C SER A 49 3.27 13.92 -20.60
N PRO A 50 2.33 14.86 -20.79
CA PRO A 50 2.30 15.70 -21.98
C PRO A 50 3.44 16.72 -22.04
N SER A 51 4.14 16.97 -20.92
CA SER A 51 5.11 18.06 -20.78
C SER A 51 6.50 17.64 -20.35
N ALA A 52 6.76 16.34 -20.15
CA ALA A 52 8.03 15.83 -19.65
C ALA A 52 8.29 14.40 -20.13
N GLU A 53 9.54 14.05 -20.37
CA GLU A 53 9.93 12.66 -20.62
C GLU A 53 10.01 11.89 -19.30
N PHE A 54 9.95 10.55 -19.36
CA PHE A 54 9.99 9.73 -18.14
C PHE A 54 11.26 9.93 -17.30
N LYS A 55 12.36 10.38 -17.92
CA LYS A 55 13.65 10.63 -17.26
C LYS A 55 13.67 11.93 -16.46
N ASP A 56 12.75 12.84 -16.78
CA ASP A 56 12.60 14.13 -16.07
C ASP A 56 11.64 14.01 -14.88
N LEU A 57 11.00 12.84 -14.72
CA LEU A 57 10.00 12.55 -13.70
C LEU A 57 10.50 11.45 -12.74
N PRO A 58 10.04 11.45 -11.48
CA PRO A 58 10.48 10.47 -10.49
C PRO A 58 10.02 9.04 -10.82
N LEU A 59 10.71 8.07 -10.23
CA LEU A 59 10.22 6.71 -10.06
C LEU A 59 9.51 6.62 -8.71
N VAL A 60 8.28 6.11 -8.71
CA VAL A 60 7.50 5.83 -7.50
C VAL A 60 7.25 4.34 -7.42
N MET A 61 7.72 3.69 -6.36
CA MET A 61 7.24 2.35 -6.00
C MET A 61 5.99 2.48 -5.14
N TRP A 62 4.93 1.75 -5.48
CA TRP A 62 3.69 1.69 -4.70
C TRP A 62 3.60 0.37 -3.94
N LEU A 63 3.43 0.46 -2.62
CA LEU A 63 3.22 -0.69 -1.72
C LEU A 63 1.83 -0.61 -1.08
N GLN A 64 0.95 -1.50 -1.52
CA GLN A 64 -0.34 -1.71 -0.87
C GLN A 64 -0.14 -2.47 0.46
N GLY A 65 -1.12 -2.39 1.37
CA GLY A 65 -1.08 -2.97 2.70
C GLY A 65 -1.74 -4.33 2.84
N GLY A 66 -2.74 -4.43 3.73
CA GLY A 66 -3.29 -5.69 4.22
C GLY A 66 -2.77 -6.03 5.63
N PRO A 67 -1.70 -6.83 5.81
CA PRO A 67 -0.77 -7.35 4.80
C PRO A 67 -1.38 -8.34 3.81
N GLY A 68 -0.77 -8.45 2.64
CA GLY A 68 -1.20 -9.34 1.57
C GLY A 68 -2.02 -8.69 0.46
N GLY A 69 -2.21 -7.37 0.50
CA GLY A 69 -2.92 -6.59 -0.53
C GLY A 69 -2.08 -6.39 -1.79
N SER A 70 -2.64 -6.69 -2.96
CA SER A 70 -1.90 -6.65 -4.23
C SER A 70 -1.70 -5.22 -4.74
N GLY A 71 -0.45 -4.76 -4.81
CA GLY A 71 -0.11 -3.49 -5.46
C GLY A 71 -0.36 -3.51 -6.97
N SER A 72 -0.10 -4.64 -7.65
CA SER A 72 -0.30 -4.77 -9.10
C SER A 72 -1.78 -4.83 -9.52
N GLY A 73 -2.66 -5.17 -8.58
CA GLY A 73 -4.10 -5.22 -8.75
C GLY A 73 -4.82 -4.02 -8.15
N PHE A 74 -4.86 -3.89 -6.82
CA PHE A 74 -5.56 -2.80 -6.12
C PHE A 74 -4.93 -1.45 -6.42
N GLY A 75 -3.66 -1.28 -6.06
CA GLY A 75 -2.95 -0.02 -6.27
C GLY A 75 -3.02 0.44 -7.74
N ASN A 76 -2.88 -0.50 -8.67
CA ASN A 76 -2.97 -0.21 -10.09
C ASN A 76 -4.42 0.11 -10.54
N PHE A 77 -5.35 -0.84 -10.46
CA PHE A 77 -6.66 -0.70 -11.12
C PHE A 77 -7.74 -0.05 -10.24
N ALA A 78 -7.62 -0.11 -8.92
CA ALA A 78 -8.58 0.54 -8.02
C ALA A 78 -8.20 1.98 -7.69
N GLU A 79 -6.91 2.35 -7.77
CA GLU A 79 -6.42 3.60 -7.19
C GLU A 79 -5.65 4.49 -8.18
N ILE A 80 -4.37 4.21 -8.44
CA ILE A 80 -3.43 5.19 -9.03
C ILE A 80 -2.96 4.87 -10.45
N GLY A 81 -3.23 3.66 -10.95
CA GLY A 81 -2.82 3.22 -12.28
C GLY A 81 -3.51 3.95 -13.43
N PRO A 82 -3.13 3.64 -14.67
CA PRO A 82 -3.64 4.33 -15.86
C PRO A 82 -5.09 3.96 -16.20
N LEU A 83 -5.54 2.77 -15.81
CA LEU A 83 -6.87 2.24 -16.10
C LEU A 83 -7.60 1.87 -14.81
N ASP A 84 -8.93 1.96 -14.82
CA ASP A 84 -9.77 1.42 -13.75
C ASP A 84 -10.08 -0.07 -13.91
N THR A 85 -10.88 -0.62 -12.99
CA THR A 85 -11.33 -2.02 -13.01
C THR A 85 -12.20 -2.37 -14.22
N ASP A 86 -12.76 -1.37 -14.90
CA ASP A 86 -13.51 -1.51 -16.16
C ASP A 86 -12.61 -1.27 -17.39
N LEU A 87 -11.30 -1.14 -17.21
CA LEU A 87 -10.31 -0.79 -18.22
C LEU A 87 -10.51 0.60 -18.87
N LYS A 88 -11.18 1.53 -18.18
CA LYS A 88 -11.33 2.92 -18.63
C LYS A 88 -10.16 3.77 -18.12
N THR A 89 -9.73 4.73 -18.92
CA THR A 89 -8.63 5.63 -18.57
C THR A 89 -8.92 6.48 -17.33
N ARG A 90 -7.95 6.56 -16.43
CA ARG A 90 -7.99 7.36 -15.21
C ARG A 90 -7.40 8.76 -15.43
N LYS A 91 -8.21 9.81 -15.22
CA LYS A 91 -7.75 11.21 -15.30
C LYS A 91 -6.75 11.58 -14.20
N THR A 92 -6.83 10.92 -13.06
CA THR A 92 -6.00 11.13 -11.87
C THR A 92 -4.86 10.13 -11.76
N SER A 93 -4.50 9.43 -12.86
CA SER A 93 -3.42 8.45 -12.84
C SER A 93 -2.11 9.10 -12.40
N TRP A 94 -1.35 8.41 -11.55
CA TRP A 94 -0.03 8.87 -11.13
C TRP A 94 1.02 8.73 -12.24
N VAL A 95 0.75 7.89 -13.24
CA VAL A 95 1.62 7.69 -14.41
C VAL A 95 1.84 9.00 -15.18
N GLN A 96 0.94 9.98 -15.08
CA GLN A 96 1.14 11.29 -15.73
C GLN A 96 2.18 12.20 -15.04
N ALA A 97 2.65 11.81 -13.85
CA ALA A 97 3.58 12.58 -13.01
C ALA A 97 4.79 11.76 -12.51
N ALA A 98 4.80 10.44 -12.72
CA ALA A 98 5.89 9.56 -12.31
C ALA A 98 5.89 8.28 -13.15
N SER A 99 7.06 7.64 -13.28
CA SER A 99 7.07 6.21 -13.60
C SER A 99 6.64 5.45 -12.34
N VAL A 100 5.74 4.49 -12.45
CA VAL A 100 5.16 3.79 -11.28
C VAL A 100 5.50 2.31 -11.31
N LEU A 101 6.19 1.85 -10.26
CA LEU A 101 6.52 0.46 -10.01
C LEU A 101 5.54 -0.13 -8.98
N PHE A 102 4.60 -0.93 -9.45
CA PHE A 102 3.74 -1.72 -8.58
C PHE A 102 4.45 -3.01 -8.20
N VAL A 103 4.47 -3.33 -6.90
CA VAL A 103 5.02 -4.59 -6.41
C VAL A 103 3.95 -5.34 -5.62
N ASP A 104 3.80 -6.63 -5.91
CA ASP A 104 2.98 -7.50 -5.09
C ASP A 104 3.81 -8.00 -3.90
N ASN A 105 3.67 -7.31 -2.78
CA ASN A 105 4.51 -7.48 -1.61
C ASN A 105 3.65 -7.73 -0.35
N PRO A 106 4.01 -8.71 0.51
CA PRO A 106 5.16 -9.62 0.45
C PRO A 106 4.93 -10.88 -0.42
N VAL A 107 5.88 -11.82 -0.42
CA VAL A 107 5.75 -13.15 -1.06
C VAL A 107 4.41 -13.80 -0.71
N GLY A 108 3.67 -14.25 -1.72
CA GLY A 108 2.30 -14.80 -1.57
C GLY A 108 1.17 -13.82 -1.90
N THR A 109 1.49 -12.52 -2.04
CA THR A 109 0.53 -11.46 -2.38
C THR A 109 0.27 -11.41 -3.88
N GLY A 110 -0.99 -11.21 -4.31
CA GLY A 110 -1.31 -10.99 -5.73
C GLY A 110 -0.77 -12.09 -6.64
N PHE A 111 0.18 -11.73 -7.53
CA PHE A 111 0.89 -12.68 -8.38
C PHE A 111 2.23 -13.19 -7.82
N SER A 112 2.71 -12.65 -6.70
CA SER A 112 3.86 -13.18 -5.96
C SER A 112 3.48 -14.49 -5.28
N TYR A 113 4.40 -15.46 -5.24
CA TYR A 113 4.10 -16.81 -4.75
C TYR A 113 5.31 -17.47 -4.09
N THR A 114 5.02 -18.52 -3.32
CA THR A 114 6.01 -19.43 -2.76
C THR A 114 5.70 -20.86 -3.21
N GLU A 115 6.75 -21.67 -3.40
CA GLU A 115 6.67 -23.10 -3.71
C GLU A 115 6.39 -23.94 -2.46
N THR A 116 6.65 -23.39 -1.26
CA THR A 116 6.48 -24.07 0.03
C THR A 116 5.75 -23.21 1.06
N PRO A 117 5.02 -23.82 2.04
CA PRO A 117 4.30 -23.07 3.06
C PRO A 117 5.18 -22.21 3.99
N ASP A 118 6.44 -22.57 4.18
CA ASP A 118 7.40 -21.79 4.99
C ASP A 118 8.01 -20.59 4.25
N GLY A 119 7.63 -20.38 2.99
CA GLY A 119 8.12 -19.27 2.19
C GLY A 119 7.39 -17.94 2.43
N TYR A 120 6.30 -17.89 3.21
CA TYR A 120 5.66 -16.62 3.56
C TYR A 120 6.54 -15.79 4.53
N ALA A 121 6.45 -14.47 4.41
CA ALA A 121 7.08 -13.57 5.38
C ALA A 121 6.31 -13.58 6.70
N THR A 122 7.02 -13.51 7.83
CA THR A 122 6.43 -13.52 9.17
C THR A 122 6.55 -12.18 9.92
N ASN A 123 7.33 -11.24 9.37
CA ASN A 123 7.55 -9.92 9.95
C ASN A 123 8.13 -8.95 8.92
N VAL A 124 8.07 -7.64 9.20
CA VAL A 124 8.55 -6.59 8.29
C VAL A 124 10.06 -6.64 8.01
N ALA A 125 10.88 -7.26 8.87
CA ALA A 125 12.31 -7.40 8.61
C ALA A 125 12.59 -8.41 7.47
N MET A 126 11.86 -9.53 7.45
CA MET A 126 11.92 -10.49 6.33
C MET A 126 11.38 -9.85 5.04
N VAL A 127 10.29 -9.08 5.13
CA VAL A 127 9.75 -8.32 3.98
C VAL A 127 10.81 -7.36 3.41
N ALA A 128 11.50 -6.61 4.27
CA ALA A 128 12.55 -5.70 3.83
C ALA A 128 13.73 -6.43 3.18
N SER A 129 14.16 -7.57 3.74
CA SER A 129 15.21 -8.39 3.15
C SER A 129 14.84 -8.88 1.74
N ASP A 130 13.62 -9.40 1.55
CA ASP A 130 13.14 -9.86 0.25
C ASP A 130 13.07 -8.70 -0.76
N MET A 131 12.57 -7.54 -0.33
CA MET A 131 12.49 -6.35 -1.16
C MET A 131 13.86 -5.83 -1.59
N LEU A 132 14.89 -5.89 -0.74
CA LEU A 132 16.24 -5.48 -1.14
C LEU A 132 16.80 -6.36 -2.27
N VAL A 133 16.49 -7.66 -2.28
CA VAL A 133 16.85 -8.54 -3.40
C VAL A 133 16.13 -8.11 -4.67
N LEU A 134 14.82 -7.83 -4.58
CA LEU A 134 14.03 -7.33 -5.70
C LEU A 134 14.58 -6.01 -6.24
N LEU A 135 14.78 -5.01 -5.38
CA LEU A 135 15.26 -3.68 -5.78
C LEU A 135 16.66 -3.74 -6.38
N LYS A 136 17.55 -4.57 -5.84
CA LYS A 136 18.89 -4.79 -6.43
C LYS A 136 18.79 -5.33 -7.86
N GLN A 137 17.96 -6.34 -8.08
CA GLN A 137 17.76 -6.90 -9.42
C GLN A 137 17.05 -5.90 -10.35
N PHE A 138 16.01 -5.22 -9.87
CA PHE A 138 15.27 -4.21 -10.63
C PHE A 138 16.19 -3.09 -11.12
N PHE A 139 16.98 -2.47 -10.24
CA PHE A 139 17.90 -1.40 -10.63
C PHE A 139 19.08 -1.88 -11.48
N THR A 140 19.40 -3.17 -11.44
CA THR A 140 20.37 -3.77 -12.37
C THR A 140 19.76 -3.96 -13.77
N GLU A 141 18.52 -4.45 -13.84
CA GLU A 141 17.79 -4.66 -15.10
C GLU A 141 17.38 -3.34 -15.76
N LYS A 142 16.92 -2.37 -14.96
CA LYS A 142 16.43 -1.06 -15.40
C LYS A 142 17.39 0.06 -14.98
N SER A 143 18.62 -0.06 -15.46
CA SER A 143 19.73 0.84 -15.12
C SER A 143 19.44 2.34 -15.36
N GLU A 144 18.51 2.64 -16.27
CA GLU A 144 18.00 3.98 -16.57
C GLU A 144 17.34 4.67 -15.37
N PHE A 145 16.84 3.91 -14.38
CA PHE A 145 16.25 4.48 -13.16
C PHE A 145 17.25 4.67 -12.02
N GLN A 146 18.51 4.21 -12.13
CA GLN A 146 19.48 4.33 -11.03
C GLN A 146 19.75 5.79 -10.62
N ASN A 147 19.63 6.73 -11.55
CA ASN A 147 19.87 8.16 -11.30
C ASN A 147 18.58 8.97 -11.16
N ILE A 148 17.43 8.37 -11.46
CA ILE A 148 16.12 9.03 -11.35
C ILE A 148 15.71 9.06 -9.87
N PRO A 149 15.22 10.20 -9.33
CA PRO A 149 14.72 10.26 -7.96
C PRO A 149 13.70 9.17 -7.69
N PHE A 150 13.99 8.32 -6.71
CA PHE A 150 13.20 7.16 -6.35
C PHE A 150 12.47 7.38 -5.03
N TYR A 151 11.15 7.25 -5.04
CA TYR A 151 10.29 7.37 -3.87
C TYR A 151 9.55 6.06 -3.62
N ILE A 152 9.31 5.75 -2.35
CA ILE A 152 8.41 4.66 -1.94
C ILE A 152 7.15 5.29 -1.38
N PHE A 153 6.02 5.06 -2.03
CA PHE A 153 4.70 5.42 -1.54
C PHE A 153 3.98 4.17 -1.07
N SER A 154 3.16 4.31 -0.04
CA SER A 154 2.42 3.19 0.51
C SER A 154 1.11 3.59 1.14
N GLU A 155 0.30 2.57 1.41
CA GLU A 155 -0.98 2.69 2.08
C GLU A 155 -1.10 1.63 3.19
N SER A 156 -1.81 1.93 4.29
CA SER A 156 -2.19 0.94 5.29
C SER A 156 -1.00 0.24 5.94
N TYR A 157 -1.05 -1.10 6.08
CA TYR A 157 0.09 -1.92 6.51
C TYR A 157 1.32 -1.78 5.60
N GLY A 158 1.12 -1.35 4.35
CA GLY A 158 2.19 -0.98 3.41
C GLY A 158 3.08 0.13 3.97
N GLY A 159 2.54 0.99 4.85
CA GLY A 159 3.30 1.95 5.66
C GLY A 159 4.41 1.33 6.48
N LYS A 160 4.11 0.24 7.22
CA LYS A 160 5.14 -0.44 8.02
C LYS A 160 6.22 -1.06 7.14
N MET A 161 5.79 -1.71 6.05
CA MET A 161 6.69 -2.34 5.09
C MET A 161 7.59 -1.28 4.45
N ALA A 162 7.01 -0.18 3.97
CA ALA A 162 7.73 0.94 3.35
C ALA A 162 8.74 1.57 4.30
N ALA A 163 8.39 1.78 5.58
CA ALA A 163 9.31 2.33 6.58
C ALA A 163 10.53 1.41 6.76
N MET A 164 10.32 0.10 6.97
CA MET A 164 11.41 -0.86 7.15
C MET A 164 12.25 -1.04 5.88
N ILE A 165 11.61 -1.16 4.71
CA ILE A 165 12.29 -1.23 3.41
C ILE A 165 13.15 0.00 3.18
N SER A 166 12.64 1.20 3.48
CA SER A 166 13.38 2.45 3.28
C SER A 166 14.60 2.54 4.18
N LEU A 167 14.51 2.04 5.41
CA LEU A 167 15.62 2.05 6.36
C LEU A 167 16.74 1.10 5.88
N GLU A 168 16.35 -0.12 5.48
CA GLU A 168 17.31 -1.11 4.96
C GLU A 168 17.88 -0.69 3.60
N LEU A 169 17.09 -0.04 2.74
CA LEU A 169 17.55 0.50 1.47
C LEU A 169 18.60 1.61 1.68
N THR A 170 18.36 2.50 2.64
CA THR A 170 19.32 3.57 2.99
C THR A 170 20.67 2.97 3.42
N LYS A 171 20.65 1.90 4.22
CA LYS A 171 21.86 1.16 4.61
C LYS A 171 22.52 0.48 3.40
N ALA A 172 21.73 -0.16 2.55
CA ALA A 172 22.20 -0.87 1.36
C ALA A 172 22.89 0.08 0.35
N ILE A 173 22.36 1.30 0.17
CA ILE A 173 22.95 2.36 -0.66
C ILE A 173 24.26 2.84 -0.06
N ALA A 174 24.30 3.10 1.25
CA ALA A 174 25.54 3.52 1.93
C ALA A 174 26.65 2.44 1.87
N GLN A 175 26.27 1.17 1.73
CA GLN A 175 27.18 0.04 1.51
C GLN A 175 27.44 -0.25 0.03
N GLU A 176 26.92 0.55 -0.88
CA GLU A 176 27.05 0.40 -2.35
C GLU A 176 26.52 -0.94 -2.90
N THR A 177 25.66 -1.63 -2.16
CA THR A 177 25.08 -2.93 -2.56
C THR A 177 23.84 -2.79 -3.44
N VAL A 178 23.16 -1.65 -3.34
CA VAL A 178 22.05 -1.23 -4.21
C VAL A 178 22.37 0.17 -4.71
N LYS A 179 22.28 0.37 -6.03
CA LYS A 179 22.54 1.65 -6.66
C LYS A 179 21.23 2.27 -7.14
N CYS A 180 20.73 3.26 -6.41
CA CYS A 180 19.60 4.10 -6.81
C CYS A 180 19.67 5.47 -6.15
N ASN A 181 18.94 6.43 -6.70
CA ASN A 181 18.81 7.78 -6.15
C ASN A 181 17.57 7.85 -5.23
N PHE A 182 17.66 7.23 -4.04
CA PHE A 182 16.54 7.20 -3.10
C PHE A 182 16.28 8.58 -2.48
N ALA A 183 15.08 9.11 -2.72
CA ALA A 183 14.71 10.49 -2.42
C ALA A 183 13.77 10.64 -1.22
N GLY A 184 12.98 9.60 -0.90
CA GLY A 184 12.12 9.62 0.28
C GLY A 184 11.04 8.53 0.32
N VAL A 185 10.31 8.51 1.44
CA VAL A 185 9.18 7.61 1.67
C VAL A 185 7.93 8.41 2.06
N ALA A 186 6.78 8.02 1.52
CA ALA A 186 5.49 8.62 1.81
C ALA A 186 4.53 7.54 2.34
N LEU A 187 4.07 7.75 3.57
CA LEU A 187 3.30 6.83 4.38
C LEU A 187 1.83 7.28 4.39
N GLY A 188 1.03 6.69 3.49
CA GLY A 188 -0.41 6.94 3.38
C GLY A 188 -1.19 6.09 4.35
N ASP A 189 -2.11 6.68 5.09
CA ASP A 189 -3.09 5.99 5.96
C ASP A 189 -2.46 4.81 6.70
N SER A 190 -1.27 5.05 7.26
CA SER A 190 -0.30 3.99 7.53
C SER A 190 -0.42 3.40 8.92
N TRP A 191 -0.41 2.06 9.01
CA TRP A 191 -0.53 1.28 10.24
C TRP A 191 0.75 1.31 11.11
N ILE A 192 1.35 2.49 11.36
CA ILE A 192 2.64 2.64 12.04
C ILE A 192 2.56 2.38 13.55
N SER A 193 1.50 2.88 14.20
CA SER A 193 1.24 2.69 15.63
C SER A 193 -0.17 2.08 15.82
N PRO A 194 -0.31 0.75 15.67
CA PRO A 194 -1.62 0.08 15.69
C PRO A 194 -2.43 0.38 16.95
N LEU A 195 -1.77 0.31 18.12
CA LEU A 195 -2.44 0.51 19.40
C LEU A 195 -3.03 1.93 19.54
N ASP A 196 -2.35 2.96 19.03
CA ASP A 196 -2.88 4.32 19.07
C ASP A 196 -4.21 4.41 18.33
N SER A 197 -4.27 3.89 17.09
CA SER A 197 -5.50 3.86 16.30
C SER A 197 -6.63 3.12 17.05
N VAL A 198 -6.36 1.91 17.55
CA VAL A 198 -7.37 1.10 18.23
C VAL A 198 -7.94 1.80 19.47
N LEU A 199 -7.09 2.49 20.24
CA LEU A 199 -7.52 3.26 21.41
C LEU A 199 -8.30 4.52 21.03
N THR A 200 -8.11 5.07 19.82
CA THR A 200 -8.79 6.28 19.35
C THR A 200 -10.05 6.05 18.54
N TRP A 201 -10.34 4.83 18.08
CA TRP A 201 -11.57 4.50 17.35
C TRP A 201 -12.84 4.91 18.10
N GLY A 202 -12.93 4.58 19.40
CA GLY A 202 -14.07 4.98 20.24
C GLY A 202 -14.28 6.50 20.29
N PRO A 203 -13.28 7.27 20.77
CA PRO A 203 -13.34 8.73 20.77
C PRO A 203 -13.65 9.35 19.40
N TYR A 204 -13.04 8.86 18.34
CA TYR A 204 -13.23 9.39 16.99
C TYR A 204 -14.68 9.20 16.50
N LEU A 205 -15.22 8.00 16.67
CA LEU A 205 -16.61 7.70 16.32
C LEU A 205 -17.62 8.45 17.21
N TYR A 206 -17.32 8.64 18.48
CA TYR A 206 -18.15 9.44 19.39
C TYR A 206 -18.24 10.91 18.93
N PHE A 207 -17.11 11.55 18.67
CA PHE A 207 -17.10 12.96 18.23
C PHE A 207 -17.59 13.16 16.79
N THR A 208 -17.73 12.08 16.01
CA THR A 208 -18.38 12.09 14.69
C THR A 208 -19.84 11.62 14.74
N SER A 209 -20.42 11.49 15.94
CA SER A 209 -21.83 11.14 16.18
C SER A 209 -22.26 9.73 15.75
N LEU A 210 -21.29 8.81 15.61
CA LEU A 210 -21.54 7.40 15.29
C LEU A 210 -21.68 6.52 16.53
N LEU A 211 -21.22 7.00 17.70
CA LEU A 211 -21.40 6.34 18.99
C LEU A 211 -22.09 7.27 19.99
N ASP A 212 -22.91 6.68 20.86
CA ASP A 212 -23.35 7.31 22.11
C ASP A 212 -22.41 6.94 23.27
N ASP A 213 -22.78 7.31 24.50
CA ASP A 213 -21.96 7.03 25.70
C ASP A 213 -21.80 5.52 25.96
N VAL A 214 -22.80 4.70 25.59
CA VAL A 214 -22.77 3.24 25.76
C VAL A 214 -21.81 2.64 24.74
N GLY A 215 -21.96 3.00 23.47
CA GLY A 215 -21.10 2.52 22.40
C GLY A 215 -19.65 2.96 22.57
N LEU A 216 -19.40 4.18 23.06
CA LEU A 216 -18.06 4.64 23.43
C LEU A 216 -17.46 3.75 24.54
N ALA A 217 -18.22 3.44 25.59
CA ALA A 217 -17.75 2.59 26.68
C ALA A 217 -17.43 1.17 26.20
N ASP A 218 -18.28 0.58 25.36
CA ASP A 218 -18.10 -0.77 24.82
C ASP A 218 -16.83 -0.87 23.96
N VAL A 219 -16.67 0.04 22.99
CA VAL A 219 -15.48 0.09 22.13
C VAL A 219 -14.21 0.34 22.96
N SER A 220 -14.26 1.28 23.91
CA SER A 220 -13.10 1.61 24.76
C SER A 220 -12.70 0.45 25.67
N ASN A 221 -13.65 -0.34 26.17
CA ASN A 221 -13.34 -1.51 26.99
C ASN A 221 -12.73 -2.63 26.16
N ALA A 222 -13.25 -2.90 24.95
CA ALA A 222 -12.64 -3.88 24.05
C ALA A 222 -11.22 -3.48 23.62
N ALA A 223 -10.99 -2.18 23.38
CA ALA A 223 -9.66 -1.66 23.04
C ALA A 223 -8.63 -1.84 24.16
N LYS A 224 -9.04 -1.80 25.44
CA LYS A 224 -8.14 -2.07 26.59
C LYS A 224 -7.63 -3.51 26.61
N ASP A 225 -8.42 -4.48 26.16
CA ASP A 225 -7.95 -5.86 26.08
C ASP A 225 -6.80 -5.99 25.06
N VAL A 226 -6.88 -5.23 23.95
CA VAL A 226 -5.80 -5.12 22.96
C VAL A 226 -4.56 -4.46 23.58
N GLU A 227 -4.74 -3.35 24.31
CA GLU A 227 -3.67 -2.67 25.04
C GLU A 227 -2.93 -3.63 25.97
N MET A 228 -3.66 -4.35 26.82
CA MET A 228 -3.10 -5.34 27.75
C MET A 228 -2.30 -6.44 27.03
N ALA A 229 -2.78 -6.94 25.89
CA ALA A 229 -2.07 -7.93 25.10
C ALA A 229 -0.79 -7.36 24.47
N VAL A 230 -0.81 -6.12 23.98
CA VAL A 230 0.37 -5.42 23.45
C VAL A 230 1.42 -5.18 24.54
N GLU A 231 1.00 -4.71 25.73
CA GLU A 231 1.90 -4.49 26.87
C GLU A 231 2.59 -5.78 27.33
N GLN A 232 1.89 -6.91 27.24
CA GLN A 232 2.43 -8.25 27.53
C GLN A 232 3.21 -8.86 26.35
N GLN A 233 3.40 -8.11 25.25
CA GLN A 233 4.07 -8.55 24.02
C GLN A 233 3.41 -9.77 23.34
N GLN A 234 2.13 -10.02 23.61
CA GLN A 234 1.33 -11.08 23.01
C GLN A 234 0.73 -10.58 21.68
N PHE A 235 1.58 -10.25 20.70
CA PHE A 235 1.15 -9.53 19.50
C PHE A 235 0.18 -10.29 18.61
N GLU A 236 0.33 -11.61 18.49
CA GLU A 236 -0.65 -12.44 17.77
C GLU A 236 -2.02 -12.40 18.46
N LYS A 237 -2.03 -12.48 19.81
CA LYS A 237 -3.25 -12.33 20.59
C LYS A 237 -3.87 -10.94 20.45
N ALA A 238 -3.03 -9.90 20.44
CA ALA A 238 -3.48 -8.54 20.20
C ALA A 238 -4.16 -8.40 18.83
N THR A 239 -3.65 -9.06 17.79
CA THR A 239 -4.28 -9.10 16.46
C THR A 239 -5.64 -9.80 16.49
N GLU A 240 -5.79 -10.90 17.24
CA GLU A 240 -7.11 -11.53 17.43
C GLU A 240 -8.10 -10.60 18.16
N LEU A 241 -7.64 -9.94 19.22
CA LEU A 241 -8.47 -9.03 20.01
C LEU A 241 -8.84 -7.77 19.22
N TRP A 242 -7.95 -7.28 18.36
CA TRP A 242 -8.22 -6.19 17.42
C TRP A 242 -9.45 -6.49 16.54
N SER A 243 -9.55 -7.71 16.01
CA SER A 243 -10.72 -8.18 15.25
C SER A 243 -12.01 -8.23 16.07
N VAL A 244 -11.90 -8.45 17.39
CA VAL A 244 -13.03 -8.35 18.31
C VAL A 244 -13.47 -6.89 18.45
N VAL A 245 -12.52 -5.94 18.58
CA VAL A 245 -12.84 -4.51 18.65
C VAL A 245 -13.59 -4.05 17.39
N GLU A 246 -13.17 -4.48 16.20
CA GLU A 246 -13.89 -4.16 14.95
C GLU A 246 -15.34 -4.62 14.99
N THR A 247 -15.58 -5.83 15.49
CA THR A 247 -16.94 -6.36 15.65
C THR A 247 -17.77 -5.52 16.63
N VAL A 248 -17.17 -5.08 17.75
CA VAL A 248 -17.84 -4.21 18.73
C VAL A 248 -18.17 -2.85 18.11
N VAL A 249 -17.27 -2.27 17.34
CA VAL A 249 -17.49 -1.01 16.61
C VAL A 249 -18.66 -1.16 15.65
N GLU A 250 -18.67 -2.18 14.80
CA GLU A 250 -19.75 -2.39 13.82
C GLU A 250 -21.12 -2.56 14.49
N GLN A 251 -21.18 -3.32 15.59
CA GLN A 251 -22.42 -3.54 16.33
C GLN A 251 -22.98 -2.24 16.90
N ASN A 252 -22.12 -1.36 17.40
CA ASN A 252 -22.52 -0.09 18.01
C ASN A 252 -22.78 1.03 16.99
N THR A 253 -22.32 0.88 15.74
CA THR A 253 -22.40 1.93 14.70
C THR A 253 -23.35 1.58 13.56
N ASN A 254 -24.07 0.46 13.65
CA ASN A 254 -24.86 -0.10 12.54
C ASN A 254 -23.99 -0.33 11.28
N GLY A 255 -22.81 -0.94 11.49
CA GLY A 255 -21.93 -1.39 10.42
C GLY A 255 -21.20 -0.27 9.69
N VAL A 256 -20.61 0.69 10.43
CA VAL A 256 -19.72 1.70 9.84
C VAL A 256 -18.64 1.03 9.01
N ASN A 257 -18.32 1.60 7.84
CA ASN A 257 -17.21 1.14 7.04
C ASN A 257 -15.88 1.63 7.64
N PHE A 258 -15.00 0.70 7.99
CA PHE A 258 -13.67 0.98 8.53
C PHE A 258 -12.77 1.80 7.61
N TYR A 259 -13.06 1.85 6.31
CA TYR A 259 -12.28 2.63 5.35
C TYR A 259 -12.85 4.01 5.07
N ASN A 260 -14.10 4.30 5.46
CA ASN A 260 -14.70 5.63 5.32
C ASN A 260 -15.94 5.75 6.19
N ILE A 261 -15.87 6.53 7.28
CA ILE A 261 -16.93 6.65 8.29
C ILE A 261 -18.27 7.20 7.77
N LEU A 262 -18.29 7.79 6.57
CA LEU A 262 -19.52 8.28 5.95
C LEU A 262 -20.28 7.19 5.17
N THR A 263 -19.76 5.97 5.15
CA THR A 263 -20.34 4.83 4.43
C THR A 263 -20.56 3.65 5.37
N GLN A 264 -21.42 2.72 4.97
CA GLN A 264 -21.62 1.45 5.66
C GLN A 264 -20.94 0.33 4.88
N ASP A 265 -20.50 -0.71 5.58
CA ASP A 265 -20.02 -1.93 4.93
C ASP A 265 -21.21 -2.60 4.19
N PRO A 266 -21.16 -2.73 2.84
CA PRO A 266 -22.25 -3.28 2.06
C PRO A 266 -22.61 -4.75 2.38
N ASP A 267 -21.76 -5.47 3.11
CA ASP A 267 -21.91 -6.92 3.33
C ASP A 267 -22.46 -7.33 4.71
N ILE A 268 -22.78 -6.39 5.61
CA ILE A 268 -23.37 -6.71 6.93
C ILE A 268 -24.89 -6.86 6.81
N LYS A 269 -25.35 -7.98 6.25
CA LYS A 269 -26.65 -8.53 6.69
C LYS A 269 -26.42 -9.15 8.07
N VAL A 270 -26.92 -8.48 9.11
CA VAL A 270 -26.88 -8.92 10.51
C VAL A 270 -27.39 -10.36 10.61
N SER A 271 -26.47 -11.32 10.67
CA SER A 271 -26.74 -12.72 10.93
C SER A 271 -26.38 -12.98 12.38
N GLU A 272 -27.40 -13.18 13.22
CA GLU A 272 -27.29 -13.64 14.60
C GLU A 272 -26.52 -14.97 14.68
N LYS A 273 -25.19 -14.93 14.83
CA LYS A 273 -24.37 -16.02 15.40
C LYS A 273 -22.92 -15.57 15.60
N HIS A 274 -22.54 -15.47 16.87
CA HIS A 274 -21.20 -15.20 17.37
C HIS A 274 -20.23 -16.32 16.97
N VAL A 275 -19.48 -16.12 15.90
CA VAL A 275 -18.23 -16.85 15.63
C VAL A 275 -17.18 -15.81 15.31
N ILE A 276 -16.18 -15.66 16.19
CA ILE A 276 -14.99 -14.82 15.99
C ILE A 276 -14.27 -15.42 14.77
N ASN A 277 -14.45 -14.81 13.61
CA ASN A 277 -13.97 -15.36 12.34
C ASN A 277 -12.85 -14.46 11.82
N ILE A 278 -11.61 -14.89 12.04
CA ILE A 278 -10.37 -14.24 11.60
C ILE A 278 -10.37 -14.00 10.07
N HIS A 279 -11.16 -14.78 9.33
CA HIS A 279 -11.42 -14.65 7.89
C HIS A 279 -12.02 -13.29 7.47
N ARG A 280 -12.46 -12.41 8.39
CA ARG A 280 -13.01 -11.10 8.02
C ARG A 280 -11.99 -10.19 7.33
N HIS A 281 -10.74 -10.18 7.81
CA HIS A 281 -9.63 -9.38 7.25
C HIS A 281 -9.12 -9.88 5.90
N VAL A 282 -9.64 -11.01 5.46
CA VAL A 282 -9.20 -11.72 4.26
C VAL A 282 -10.38 -11.93 3.31
N LYS A 283 -11.60 -11.53 3.69
CA LYS A 283 -12.74 -11.61 2.78
C LYS A 283 -12.39 -10.84 1.51
N PRO A 284 -12.75 -11.36 0.33
CA PRO A 284 -12.30 -10.77 -0.91
C PRO A 284 -12.82 -9.35 -0.97
N LEU A 285 -11.93 -8.36 -0.81
CA LEU A 285 -12.21 -6.95 -1.11
C LEU A 285 -12.79 -6.81 -2.54
N HIS A 286 -12.65 -7.86 -3.39
CA HIS A 286 -13.48 -8.07 -4.56
C HIS A 286 -13.90 -9.53 -4.76
N ARG A 287 -15.21 -9.80 -4.80
CA ARG A 287 -15.70 -11.13 -5.17
C ARG A 287 -15.76 -11.39 -6.69
N GLN A 288 -16.11 -10.43 -7.57
CA GLN A 288 -16.30 -10.73 -9.01
C GLN A 288 -16.03 -9.60 -10.05
N SER A 289 -15.15 -8.62 -9.83
CA SER A 289 -14.70 -7.72 -10.92
C SER A 289 -13.17 -7.63 -11.05
N LEU A 290 -12.46 -7.18 -10.01
CA LEU A 290 -11.00 -7.10 -10.07
C LEU A 290 -10.35 -8.49 -10.15
N SER A 291 -10.86 -9.47 -9.41
CA SER A 291 -10.35 -10.86 -9.50
C SER A 291 -10.55 -11.45 -10.90
N GLN A 292 -11.69 -11.18 -11.56
CA GLN A 292 -11.94 -11.62 -12.94
C GLN A 292 -11.03 -10.90 -13.93
N LEU A 293 -10.81 -9.60 -13.74
CA LEU A 293 -9.89 -8.80 -14.54
C LEU A 293 -8.46 -9.34 -14.44
N MET A 294 -7.96 -9.52 -13.22
CA MET A 294 -6.60 -9.93 -12.94
C MET A 294 -6.33 -11.37 -13.42
N ASN A 295 -7.23 -12.31 -13.12
CA ASN A 295 -7.07 -13.71 -13.53
C ASN A 295 -7.46 -13.99 -14.99
N GLY A 296 -8.12 -13.05 -15.66
CA GLY A 296 -8.52 -13.14 -17.07
C GLY A 296 -7.63 -12.28 -17.97
N PRO A 297 -8.13 -11.13 -18.50
CA PRO A 297 -7.41 -10.34 -19.50
C PRO A 297 -6.00 -9.89 -19.08
N ILE A 298 -5.80 -9.53 -17.80
CA ILE A 298 -4.48 -9.07 -17.35
C ILE A 298 -3.49 -10.22 -17.29
N ARG A 299 -3.88 -11.38 -16.75
CA ARG A 299 -3.05 -12.59 -16.79
C ARG A 299 -2.63 -12.95 -18.22
N GLU A 300 -3.57 -12.87 -19.17
CA GLU A 300 -3.30 -13.12 -20.59
C GLU A 300 -2.30 -12.12 -21.16
N LYS A 301 -2.47 -10.82 -20.89
CA LYS A 301 -1.52 -9.76 -21.28
C LYS A 301 -0.12 -10.01 -20.72
N LEU A 302 -0.02 -10.32 -19.43
CA LEU A 302 1.25 -10.49 -18.74
C LEU A 302 2.01 -11.72 -19.25
N GLY A 303 1.32 -12.81 -19.57
CA GLY A 303 1.85 -14.00 -20.23
C GLY A 303 2.87 -14.84 -19.45
N ILE A 304 3.40 -14.33 -18.33
CA ILE A 304 4.45 -14.96 -17.53
C ILE A 304 3.95 -15.58 -16.21
N ILE A 305 2.66 -15.40 -15.88
CA ILE A 305 2.10 -15.87 -14.61
C ILE A 305 2.01 -17.41 -14.61
N PRO A 306 2.68 -18.11 -13.66
CA PRO A 306 2.65 -19.58 -13.61
C PRO A 306 1.24 -20.14 -13.45
N LYS A 307 0.94 -21.28 -14.10
CA LYS A 307 -0.42 -21.86 -14.15
C LYS A 307 -1.03 -22.16 -12.78
N ASN A 308 -0.21 -22.44 -11.78
CA ASN A 308 -0.62 -22.74 -10.41
C ASN A 308 -0.79 -21.49 -9.52
N VAL A 309 -0.43 -20.31 -10.01
CA VAL A 309 -0.62 -19.04 -9.29
C VAL A 309 -1.96 -18.45 -9.70
N THR A 310 -2.82 -18.16 -8.73
CA THR A 310 -4.07 -17.42 -8.95
C THR A 310 -3.96 -16.09 -8.22
N TRP A 311 -4.29 -14.99 -8.89
CA TRP A 311 -4.30 -13.68 -8.25
C TRP A 311 -5.38 -13.63 -7.17
N GLY A 312 -4.97 -13.26 -5.96
CA GLY A 312 -5.84 -12.92 -4.84
C GLY A 312 -5.75 -11.44 -4.51
N GLY A 313 -6.87 -10.86 -4.07
CA GLY A 313 -6.93 -9.46 -3.71
C GLY A 313 -6.17 -9.12 -2.43
N GLN A 314 -6.47 -9.87 -1.38
CA GLN A 314 -5.71 -9.93 -0.14
C GLN A 314 -5.40 -11.39 0.18
N ALA A 315 -4.13 -11.71 0.40
CA ALA A 315 -3.69 -13.09 0.61
C ALA A 315 -3.85 -13.54 2.08
N GLU A 316 -4.71 -14.55 2.31
CA GLU A 316 -5.00 -15.12 3.63
C GLU A 316 -3.77 -15.59 4.37
N GLU A 317 -2.97 -16.40 3.67
CA GLU A 317 -1.77 -17.01 4.20
C GLU A 317 -0.74 -15.94 4.58
N VAL A 318 -0.66 -14.84 3.82
CA VAL A 318 0.21 -13.72 4.15
C VAL A 318 -0.24 -13.07 5.45
N PHE A 319 -1.53 -12.73 5.58
CA PHE A 319 -2.05 -12.11 6.80
C PHE A 319 -1.83 -13.03 8.02
N SER A 320 -2.14 -14.31 7.87
CA SER A 320 -2.04 -15.30 8.96
C SER A 320 -0.59 -15.45 9.43
N ASN A 321 0.37 -15.55 8.51
CA ASN A 321 1.80 -15.66 8.87
C ASN A 321 2.37 -14.35 9.44
N MET A 322 1.76 -13.20 9.15
CA MET A 322 2.16 -11.88 9.68
C MET A 322 1.34 -11.43 10.90
N ALA A 323 0.42 -12.26 11.42
CA ALA A 323 -0.45 -11.88 12.54
C ALA A 323 0.34 -11.48 13.81
N GLY A 324 1.50 -12.12 14.05
CA GLY A 324 2.41 -11.78 15.14
C GLY A 324 3.21 -10.48 14.95
N ASP A 325 3.16 -9.86 13.76
CA ASP A 325 3.74 -8.55 13.46
C ASP A 325 2.68 -7.44 13.38
N PHE A 326 1.44 -7.80 13.03
CA PHE A 326 0.36 -6.85 12.73
C PHE A 326 0.11 -5.79 13.81
N MET A 327 0.16 -6.14 15.09
CA MET A 327 -0.02 -5.18 16.20
C MET A 327 1.28 -4.59 16.77
N LYS A 328 2.46 -4.94 16.23
CA LYS A 328 3.75 -4.35 16.67
C LYS A 328 3.91 -2.93 16.12
N PRO A 329 4.22 -1.91 16.92
CA PRO A 329 4.49 -0.57 16.39
C PRO A 329 5.85 -0.52 15.66
N VAL A 330 5.98 0.39 14.70
CA VAL A 330 7.25 0.68 13.99
C VAL A 330 7.58 2.19 13.98
N VAL A 331 7.07 2.93 14.98
CA VAL A 331 7.31 4.38 15.15
C VAL A 331 8.81 4.69 15.24
N ASP A 332 9.55 3.84 15.92
CA ASP A 332 11.00 3.86 16.09
C ASP A 332 11.78 3.65 14.78
N VAL A 333 11.19 2.98 13.78
CA VAL A 333 11.75 2.91 12.42
C VAL A 333 11.63 4.27 11.73
N VAL A 334 10.50 4.97 11.92
CA VAL A 334 10.28 6.33 11.38
C VAL A 334 11.27 7.32 12.01
N ASP A 335 11.51 7.23 13.32
CA ASP A 335 12.55 8.03 14.00
C ASP A 335 13.94 7.80 13.40
N GLN A 336 14.29 6.54 13.10
CA GLN A 336 15.57 6.20 12.48
C GLN A 336 15.70 6.76 11.07
N LEU A 337 14.64 6.69 10.26
CA LEU A 337 14.61 7.28 8.91
C LEU A 337 14.84 8.79 8.96
N LEU A 338 14.08 9.48 9.82
CA LEU A 338 14.21 10.92 9.99
C LEU A 338 15.60 11.33 10.48
N SER A 339 16.18 10.55 11.39
CA SER A 339 17.54 10.78 11.92
C SER A 339 18.63 10.49 10.89
N ALA A 340 18.39 9.55 9.97
CA ALA A 340 19.27 9.26 8.83
C ALA A 340 19.16 10.31 7.71
N GLY A 341 18.31 11.34 7.86
CA GLY A 341 18.12 12.40 6.88
C GLY A 341 17.21 12.03 5.70
N VAL A 342 16.50 10.91 5.79
CA VAL A 342 15.52 10.50 4.76
C VAL A 342 14.33 11.46 4.82
N ASN A 343 13.83 11.87 3.66
CA ASN A 343 12.56 12.61 3.57
C ASN A 343 11.41 11.65 3.87
N VAL A 344 10.69 11.91 4.96
CA VAL A 344 9.51 11.14 5.35
C VAL A 344 8.28 12.03 5.22
N THR A 345 7.30 11.58 4.46
CA THR A 345 5.98 12.19 4.40
C THR A 345 4.96 11.28 5.04
N VAL A 346 4.07 11.82 5.86
CA VAL A 346 2.85 11.15 6.30
C VAL A 346 1.67 11.84 5.64
N TYR A 347 0.70 11.08 5.15
CA TYR A 347 -0.53 11.65 4.62
C TYR A 347 -1.71 10.76 5.02
N ASN A 348 -2.81 11.38 5.44
CA ASN A 348 -3.94 10.66 6.02
C ASN A 348 -5.29 11.22 5.57
N GLY A 349 -6.23 10.31 5.30
CA GLY A 349 -7.61 10.63 4.99
C GLY A 349 -8.34 11.09 6.23
N GLN A 350 -9.07 12.19 6.13
CA GLN A 350 -9.84 12.74 7.25
C GLN A 350 -10.90 11.76 7.78
N LEU A 351 -11.47 10.93 6.90
CA LEU A 351 -12.62 10.06 7.17
C LEU A 351 -12.22 8.60 7.36
N ASP A 352 -10.92 8.30 7.38
CA ASP A 352 -10.46 6.94 7.66
C ASP A 352 -10.73 6.59 9.13
N LEU A 353 -11.24 5.38 9.37
CA LEU A 353 -11.45 4.84 10.72
C LEU A 353 -10.34 3.87 11.08
N ILE A 354 -9.98 2.94 10.20
CA ILE A 354 -8.99 1.92 10.54
C ILE A 354 -7.70 2.60 10.95
N VAL A 355 -7.23 3.62 10.21
CA VAL A 355 -6.06 4.43 10.56
C VAL A 355 -6.47 5.89 10.84
N ASP A 356 -7.28 6.07 11.87
CA ASP A 356 -7.92 7.36 12.17
C ASP A 356 -6.97 8.52 12.47
N THR A 357 -7.49 9.73 12.24
CA THR A 357 -6.75 10.98 12.39
C THR A 357 -6.18 11.20 13.80
N MET A 358 -6.88 10.79 14.85
CA MET A 358 -6.40 10.98 16.22
C MET A 358 -5.24 10.05 16.51
N GLY A 359 -5.37 8.76 16.17
CA GLY A 359 -4.30 7.77 16.36
C GLY A 359 -3.02 8.17 15.62
N GLN A 360 -3.15 8.71 14.42
CA GLN A 360 -2.02 9.18 13.63
C GLN A 360 -1.34 10.41 14.24
N GLU A 361 -2.12 11.35 14.76
CA GLU A 361 -1.57 12.52 15.42
C GLU A 361 -0.83 12.14 16.72
N LEU A 362 -1.30 11.13 17.46
CA LEU A 362 -0.68 10.66 18.70
C LEU A 362 0.75 10.15 18.46
N TRP A 363 0.98 9.24 17.51
CA TRP A 363 2.33 8.72 17.29
C TRP A 363 3.26 9.76 16.69
N VAL A 364 2.78 10.63 15.79
CA VAL A 364 3.59 11.73 15.22
C VAL A 364 4.05 12.68 16.32
N LYS A 365 3.19 13.00 17.31
CA LYS A 365 3.54 13.83 18.46
C LYS A 365 4.52 13.16 19.43
N ARG A 366 4.72 11.84 19.34
CA ARG A 366 5.64 11.05 20.18
C ARG A 366 6.94 10.69 19.48
N LEU A 367 7.14 11.12 18.23
CA LEU A 367 8.42 10.96 17.54
C LEU A 367 9.57 11.53 18.39
N LYS A 368 10.70 10.84 18.39
CA LYS A 368 11.93 11.25 19.08
C LYS A 368 12.87 12.04 18.17
N TRP A 369 12.51 12.21 16.91
CA TRP A 369 13.24 13.04 15.95
C TRP A 369 13.51 14.46 16.46
N GLU A 370 14.76 14.91 16.34
CA GLU A 370 15.26 16.21 16.82
C GLU A 370 14.47 17.41 16.26
N GLY A 371 13.90 17.28 15.05
CA GLY A 371 13.10 18.34 14.44
C GLY A 371 11.68 18.49 14.99
N LEU A 372 11.18 17.54 15.81
CA LEU A 372 9.79 17.54 16.27
C LEU A 372 9.40 18.85 16.98
N PRO A 373 10.18 19.42 17.91
CA PRO A 373 9.81 20.68 18.57
C PRO A 373 9.64 21.86 17.60
N GLY A 374 10.35 21.85 16.47
CA GLY A 374 10.18 22.84 15.40
C GLY A 374 8.93 22.57 14.57
N PHE A 375 8.74 21.31 14.16
CA PHE A 375 7.53 20.88 13.43
C PHE A 375 6.25 21.17 14.22
N SER A 376 6.21 20.92 15.53
CA SER A 376 5.05 21.17 16.39
C SER A 376 4.65 22.65 16.47
N LYS A 377 5.59 23.58 16.21
CA LYS A 377 5.32 25.02 16.16
C LYS A 377 4.79 25.49 14.80
N MET A 378 4.88 24.66 13.77
CA MET A 378 4.36 25.00 12.44
C MET A 378 2.83 25.06 12.47
N LYS A 379 2.27 26.01 11.70
CA LYS A 379 0.84 26.11 11.45
C LYS A 379 0.47 25.28 10.22
N TRP A 380 -0.75 24.76 10.20
CA TRP A 380 -1.30 24.12 9.02
C TRP A 380 -1.42 25.15 7.89
N THR A 381 -0.94 24.78 6.71
CA THR A 381 -1.17 25.52 5.47
C THR A 381 -2.29 24.84 4.71
N ALA A 382 -3.30 25.59 4.28
CA ALA A 382 -4.40 25.06 3.49
C ALA A 382 -3.97 24.86 2.02
N LEU A 383 -4.45 23.79 1.40
CA LEU A 383 -4.41 23.54 -0.03
C LEU A 383 -5.84 23.53 -0.57
N TYR A 384 -6.08 24.24 -1.67
CA TYR A 384 -7.38 24.24 -2.33
C TYR A 384 -7.55 22.98 -3.18
N ASP A 385 -8.77 22.42 -3.16
CA ASP A 385 -9.18 21.30 -4.00
C ASP A 385 -9.01 21.65 -5.50
N PRO A 386 -8.18 20.91 -6.26
CA PRO A 386 -8.02 21.11 -7.70
C PRO A 386 -9.32 21.08 -8.49
N SER A 387 -10.31 20.33 -8.02
CA SER A 387 -11.60 20.17 -8.68
C SER A 387 -12.59 21.27 -8.27
N SER A 388 -12.33 21.95 -7.16
CA SER A 388 -13.25 22.92 -6.53
C SER A 388 -12.49 24.16 -6.05
N PRO A 389 -12.10 25.08 -6.96
CA PRO A 389 -11.33 26.27 -6.59
C PRO A 389 -11.98 27.09 -5.47
N GLY A 390 -11.18 27.48 -4.47
CA GLY A 390 -11.65 28.20 -3.29
C GLY A 390 -12.19 27.31 -2.16
N VAL A 391 -12.37 26.02 -2.39
CA VAL A 391 -12.69 25.03 -1.34
C VAL A 391 -11.40 24.40 -0.85
N THR A 392 -11.19 24.36 0.47
CA THR A 392 -10.04 23.64 1.04
C THR A 392 -10.19 22.14 0.79
N GLY A 393 -9.18 21.52 0.19
CA GLY A 393 -9.10 20.07 -0.03
C GLY A 393 -8.11 19.37 0.91
N ALA A 394 -7.11 20.07 1.43
CA ALA A 394 -6.16 19.50 2.36
C ALA A 394 -5.54 20.55 3.29
N PHE A 395 -4.91 20.09 4.37
CA PHE A 395 -3.98 20.87 5.17
C PHE A 395 -2.63 20.16 5.19
N TYR A 396 -1.53 20.91 5.21
CA TYR A 396 -0.21 20.31 5.35
C TYR A 396 0.73 21.13 6.22
N LYS A 397 1.77 20.46 6.73
CA LYS A 397 2.92 21.03 7.43
C LYS A 397 4.18 20.40 6.89
N THR A 398 5.23 21.19 6.74
CA THR A 398 6.58 20.70 6.44
C THR A 398 7.58 21.35 7.39
N TYR A 399 8.57 20.57 7.82
CA TYR A 399 9.70 21.08 8.59
C TYR A 399 10.90 20.16 8.35
N ARG A 400 12.02 20.71 7.87
CA ARG A 400 13.22 19.92 7.48
C ARG A 400 12.80 18.75 6.56
N ASN A 401 13.15 17.52 6.92
CA ASN A 401 12.88 16.29 6.17
C ASN A 401 11.58 15.57 6.59
N PHE A 402 10.66 16.25 7.30
CA PHE A 402 9.35 15.70 7.65
C PHE A 402 8.20 16.54 7.08
N ALA A 403 7.24 15.87 6.44
CA ALA A 403 6.00 16.48 5.95
C ALA A 403 4.78 15.70 6.45
N PHE A 404 3.68 16.39 6.72
CA PHE A 404 2.41 15.78 7.09
C PHE A 404 1.26 16.45 6.35
N TYR A 405 0.39 15.66 5.73
CA TYR A 405 -0.83 16.08 5.04
C TYR A 405 -2.08 15.46 5.68
N TRP A 406 -3.12 16.28 5.86
CA TRP A 406 -4.49 15.84 6.09
C TRP A 406 -5.30 16.06 4.81
N ILE A 407 -5.84 14.98 4.24
CA ILE A 407 -6.64 15.06 3.02
C ILE A 407 -8.12 15.04 3.42
N LEU A 408 -8.79 16.18 3.22
CA LEU A 408 -10.18 16.33 3.61
C LEU A 408 -11.09 15.51 2.71
N LYS A 409 -12.18 14.98 3.28
CA LYS A 409 -13.19 14.18 2.56
C LYS A 409 -12.65 12.88 1.92
N ALA A 410 -11.46 12.45 2.29
CA ALA A 410 -10.92 11.13 1.92
C ALA A 410 -11.03 10.18 3.11
N GLY A 411 -11.40 8.92 2.86
CA GLY A 411 -11.16 7.80 3.76
C GLY A 411 -9.77 7.19 3.54
N HIS A 412 -9.66 5.89 3.79
CA HIS A 412 -8.41 5.13 3.76
C HIS A 412 -7.70 5.15 2.41
N MET A 413 -8.46 4.94 1.33
CA MET A 413 -7.95 4.93 -0.04
C MET A 413 -8.00 6.33 -0.65
N ILE A 414 -7.11 7.21 -0.18
CA ILE A 414 -7.08 8.63 -0.59
C ILE A 414 -7.12 8.81 -2.12
N PRO A 415 -6.34 8.07 -2.94
CA PRO A 415 -6.38 8.29 -4.38
C PRO A 415 -7.72 7.93 -5.03
N SER A 416 -8.48 7.01 -4.43
CA SER A 416 -9.84 6.67 -4.86
C SER A 416 -10.83 7.77 -4.47
N ASP A 417 -10.80 8.23 -3.22
CA ASP A 417 -11.78 9.17 -2.70
C ASP A 417 -11.52 10.62 -3.13
N GLN A 418 -10.25 11.02 -3.22
CA GLN A 418 -9.79 12.38 -3.52
C GLN A 418 -8.65 12.40 -4.56
N GLY A 419 -8.81 11.66 -5.65
CA GLY A 419 -7.80 11.50 -6.70
C GLY A 419 -7.12 12.79 -7.21
N PRO A 420 -7.84 13.89 -7.47
CA PRO A 420 -7.21 15.14 -7.90
C PRO A 420 -6.27 15.73 -6.84
N MET A 421 -6.66 15.68 -5.56
CA MET A 421 -5.82 16.13 -4.44
C MET A 421 -4.64 15.16 -4.22
N ALA A 422 -4.86 13.85 -4.33
CA ALA A 422 -3.80 12.84 -4.23
C ALA A 422 -2.71 13.05 -5.29
N LEU A 423 -3.09 13.36 -6.52
CA LEU A 423 -2.16 13.68 -7.60
C LEU A 423 -1.40 14.99 -7.35
N GLN A 424 -2.08 16.02 -6.84
CA GLN A 424 -1.41 17.28 -6.48
C GLN A 424 -0.39 17.03 -5.35
N MET A 425 -0.76 16.26 -4.33
CA MET A 425 0.10 15.89 -3.23
C MET A 425 1.33 15.11 -3.72
N LEU A 426 1.16 14.13 -4.61
CA LEU A 426 2.29 13.42 -5.25
C LEU A 426 3.26 14.43 -5.88
N LYS A 427 2.75 15.37 -6.68
CA LYS A 427 3.57 16.39 -7.35
C LYS A 427 4.29 17.29 -6.36
N MET A 428 3.65 17.66 -5.24
CA MET A 428 4.30 18.44 -4.18
C MET A 428 5.41 17.67 -3.47
N ILE A 429 5.15 16.42 -3.08
CA ILE A 429 6.13 15.56 -2.39
C ILE A 429 7.36 15.33 -3.29
N THR A 430 7.12 15.15 -4.59
CA THR A 430 8.18 14.90 -5.58
C THR A 430 8.73 16.18 -6.22
N GLN A 431 8.42 17.35 -5.67
CA GLN A 431 9.00 18.66 -6.02
C GLN A 431 8.77 19.10 -7.48
N GLN A 432 7.58 18.83 -8.01
CA GLN A 432 7.18 19.20 -9.38
C GLN A 432 6.38 20.52 -9.45
N LEU A 433 6.08 21.16 -8.30
CA LEU A 433 5.25 22.36 -8.17
C LEU A 433 5.93 23.46 -7.38
#